data_AF-A0A930XXK3-F1
#
_entry.id   AF-A0A930XXK3-F1
#
_cell.length_a   1.000
_cell.length_b   1.000
_cell.length_c   1.000
_cell.angle_alpha   90.00
_cell.angle_beta   90.00
_cell.angle_gamma   90.00
#
_symmetry.space_group_name_H-M   'P 1'
#
loop_
_entity.id
_entity.type
_entity.pdbx_description
1 polymer ?
#
loop_
_entity_poly.entity_id
_entity_poly.type
_entity_poly.pdbx_seq_one_letter_code
_entity_poly.pdbx_strand_id
1 'polypeptide(L)'
;MLFEKLEYQRQCVDNIVKALAGCDFAGCDFSPMVENLKELEVPFPSEINPRKNQIDVLMETGTGKTFTYLKTIFELHRLFGQNKFIIVLPRVAIKLGVIQNIRLTKEYFYNEYQRHLDFINYPKDGLDCIHNDFINSSRLSVIITTNSAFNSKDRRINKQDENLLGMRSTWEGIANKKPVVIIDEPHLLKGSETKRGLAKLDKSLFIRFGATFPTDSENSIANLAYALDSKAAFDNRLVKKIGVSTVFDANEMSNIEVKNIVRGDSFDPSSAKVMS
;
A
#
# COMPACT_ATOMS: atom_id res chain seq x y z
N MET A 1 6.90 24.18 -4.64
CA MET A 1 6.51 23.58 -3.35
C MET A 1 7.76 22.91 -2.79
N LEU A 2 8.20 23.27 -1.58
CA LEU A 2 9.32 22.59 -0.94
C LEU A 2 8.76 21.30 -0.33
N PHE A 3 9.22 20.14 -0.80
CA PHE A 3 8.91 18.87 -0.15
C PHE A 3 10.02 18.57 0.85
N GLU A 4 9.64 18.44 2.12
CA GLU A 4 10.58 18.13 3.20
C GLU A 4 11.01 16.66 3.09
N LYS A 5 12.32 16.41 3.23
CA LYS A 5 12.86 15.04 3.28
C LYS A 5 12.72 14.51 4.70
N LEU A 6 11.67 13.75 4.95
CA LEU A 6 11.39 13.17 6.26
C LEU A 6 12.15 11.85 6.43
N GLU A 7 12.96 11.74 7.50
CA GLU A 7 13.87 10.61 7.70
C GLU A 7 13.13 9.27 7.81
N TYR A 8 11.99 9.25 8.51
CA TYR A 8 11.18 8.04 8.66
C TYR A 8 10.61 7.54 7.31
N GLN A 9 10.32 8.44 6.37
CA GLN A 9 9.89 8.06 5.02
C GLN A 9 11.07 7.47 4.23
N ARG A 10 12.27 8.04 4.38
CA ARG A 10 13.49 7.50 3.78
C ARG A 10 13.78 6.10 4.31
N GLN A 11 13.78 5.92 5.63
CA GLN A 11 14.02 4.62 6.26
C GLN A 11 13.02 3.56 5.78
N CYS A 12 11.74 3.93 5.65
CA CYS A 12 10.73 3.05 5.08
C CYS A 12 11.08 2.59 3.66
N VAL A 13 11.43 3.53 2.77
CA VAL A 13 11.82 3.22 1.39
C VAL A 13 13.10 2.38 1.35
N ASP A 14 14.09 2.72 2.16
CA ASP A 14 15.37 2.00 2.24
C ASP A 14 15.16 0.55 2.72
N ASN A 15 14.28 0.33 3.70
CA ASN A 15 13.94 -1.01 4.16
C ASN A 15 13.25 -1.84 3.06
N ILE A 16 12.34 -1.26 2.28
CA ILE A 16 11.72 -1.94 1.14
C ILE A 16 12.78 -2.33 0.10
N VAL A 17 13.70 -1.41 -0.21
CA VAL A 17 14.79 -1.66 -1.17
C VAL A 17 15.73 -2.76 -0.66
N LYS A 18 16.09 -2.72 0.63
CA LYS A 18 16.92 -3.77 1.26
C LYS A 18 16.22 -5.12 1.23
N ALA A 19 14.94 -5.17 1.57
CA ALA A 19 14.14 -6.39 1.48
C ALA A 19 14.18 -6.98 0.06
N LEU A 20 14.21 -6.14 -0.98
CA LEU A 20 14.17 -6.58 -2.37
C LEU A 20 15.56 -6.77 -3.00
N ALA A 21 16.63 -6.58 -2.25
CA ALA A 21 18.00 -6.75 -2.76
C ALA A 21 18.20 -8.19 -3.29
N GLY A 22 18.76 -8.29 -4.49
CA GLY A 22 19.01 -9.58 -5.15
C GLY A 22 17.78 -10.28 -5.75
N CYS A 23 16.56 -9.74 -5.60
CA CYS A 23 15.38 -10.30 -6.25
C CYS A 23 15.40 -10.05 -7.77
N ASP A 24 14.88 -11.01 -8.54
CA ASP A 24 14.73 -10.91 -10.00
C ASP A 24 13.28 -10.62 -10.39
N PHE A 25 12.98 -9.36 -10.68
CA PHE A 25 11.67 -8.92 -11.15
C PHE A 25 11.32 -9.49 -12.54
N ALA A 26 12.32 -9.69 -13.41
CA ALA A 26 12.10 -10.21 -14.75
C ALA A 26 11.82 -11.71 -14.72
N GLY A 27 12.51 -12.47 -13.86
CA GLY A 27 12.29 -13.89 -13.60
C GLY A 27 11.14 -14.20 -12.64
N CYS A 28 10.62 -13.20 -11.92
CA CYS A 28 9.66 -13.37 -10.81
C CYS A 28 10.23 -14.17 -9.63
N ASP A 29 11.54 -14.06 -9.37
CA ASP A 29 12.18 -14.69 -8.22
C ASP A 29 12.34 -13.68 -7.08
N PHE A 30 11.48 -13.81 -6.08
CA PHE A 30 11.51 -13.01 -4.85
C PHE A 30 11.99 -13.82 -3.65
N SER A 31 12.59 -15.01 -3.87
CA SER A 31 13.09 -15.84 -2.78
C SER A 31 14.15 -15.17 -1.88
N PRO A 32 15.05 -14.29 -2.39
CA PRO A 32 16.02 -13.59 -1.52
C PRO A 32 15.35 -12.68 -0.48
N MET A 33 14.13 -12.22 -0.77
CA MET A 33 13.38 -11.30 0.09
C MET A 33 13.18 -11.84 1.50
N VAL A 34 13.01 -13.15 1.65
CA VAL A 34 12.73 -13.79 2.93
C VAL A 34 13.90 -13.63 3.91
N GLU A 35 15.13 -13.85 3.45
CA GLU A 35 16.31 -13.68 4.29
C GLU A 35 16.58 -12.21 4.56
N ASN A 36 16.45 -11.35 3.54
CA ASN A 36 16.63 -9.91 3.70
C ASN A 36 15.66 -9.31 4.74
N LEU A 37 14.40 -9.78 4.78
CA LEU A 37 13.41 -9.34 5.75
C LEU A 37 13.75 -9.75 7.19
N LYS A 38 14.41 -10.90 7.40
CA LYS A 38 14.87 -11.33 8.74
C LYS A 38 15.96 -10.43 9.29
N GLU A 39 16.76 -9.82 8.41
CA GLU A 39 17.82 -8.89 8.79
C GLU A 39 17.30 -7.48 9.10
N LEU A 40 16.03 -7.19 8.79
CA LEU A 40 15.42 -5.91 9.14
C LEU A 40 14.96 -5.91 10.59
N GLU A 41 15.48 -4.97 11.37
CA GLU A 41 14.99 -4.69 12.72
C GLU A 41 13.67 -3.90 12.65
N VAL A 42 12.55 -4.60 12.67
CA VAL A 42 11.21 -3.99 12.68
C VAL A 42 10.59 -4.13 14.07
N PRO A 43 10.28 -3.01 14.77
CA PRO A 43 9.74 -3.04 16.14
C PRO A 43 8.23 -3.35 16.16
N PHE A 44 7.80 -4.37 15.43
CA PHE A 44 6.41 -4.82 15.36
C PHE A 44 6.35 -6.33 15.11
N PRO A 45 5.54 -7.09 15.86
CA PRO A 45 5.44 -8.52 15.68
C PRO A 45 4.79 -8.84 14.32
N SER A 46 5.54 -9.48 13.43
CA SER A 46 5.03 -9.96 12.14
C SER A 46 5.66 -11.29 11.76
N GLU A 47 4.86 -12.18 11.18
CA GLU A 47 5.35 -13.43 10.61
C GLU A 47 6.05 -13.18 9.27
N ILE A 48 7.11 -13.93 9.00
CA ILE A 48 7.71 -14.00 7.67
C ILE A 48 7.09 -15.20 6.94
N ASN A 49 6.40 -14.93 5.84
CA ASN A 49 5.73 -15.92 5.02
C ASN A 49 6.40 -16.03 3.64
N PRO A 50 7.25 -17.06 3.42
CA PRO A 50 8.01 -17.22 2.18
C PRO A 50 7.14 -17.59 0.97
N ARG A 51 5.86 -17.94 1.18
CA ARG A 51 4.94 -18.29 0.09
C ARG A 51 4.26 -17.07 -0.53
N LYS A 52 4.45 -15.87 0.04
CA LYS A 52 3.85 -14.63 -0.42
C LYS A 52 4.90 -13.71 -1.03
N ASN A 53 4.73 -13.38 -2.31
CA ASN A 53 5.47 -12.31 -2.98
C ASN A 53 4.90 -10.94 -2.55
N GLN A 54 5.03 -10.64 -1.27
CA GLN A 54 4.41 -9.48 -0.64
C GLN A 54 5.34 -8.87 0.40
N ILE A 55 5.38 -7.55 0.45
CA ILE A 55 5.94 -6.74 1.54
C ILE A 55 4.81 -5.93 2.17
N ASP A 56 4.77 -5.92 3.50
CA ASP A 56 3.87 -5.04 4.24
C ASP A 56 4.62 -3.83 4.80
N VAL A 57 3.91 -2.70 4.85
CA VAL A 57 4.38 -1.44 5.41
C VAL A 57 3.29 -0.88 6.31
N LEU A 58 3.56 -0.87 7.61
CA LEU A 58 2.68 -0.26 8.60
C LEU A 58 3.06 1.21 8.76
N MET A 59 2.14 2.10 8.41
CA MET A 59 2.33 3.55 8.54
C MET A 59 1.02 4.23 8.96
N GLU A 60 1.10 4.98 10.06
CA GLU A 60 -0.03 5.74 10.58
C GLU A 60 -0.59 6.75 9.57
N THR A 61 -1.88 7.04 9.68
CA THR A 61 -2.57 8.07 8.91
C THR A 61 -1.94 9.44 9.15
N GLY A 62 -1.83 10.25 8.09
CA GLY A 62 -1.22 11.58 8.17
C GLY A 62 0.31 11.61 8.17
N THR A 63 0.99 10.46 8.13
CA THR A 63 2.47 10.39 8.06
C THR A 63 3.04 10.44 6.62
N GLY A 64 2.18 10.62 5.61
CA GLY A 64 2.61 10.79 4.22
C GLY A 64 2.82 9.50 3.43
N LYS A 65 2.09 8.41 3.75
CA LYS A 65 2.07 7.13 3.02
C LYS A 65 2.11 7.28 1.49
N THR A 66 1.28 8.18 0.94
CA THR A 66 1.21 8.43 -0.50
C THR A 66 2.53 8.87 -1.09
N PHE A 67 3.21 9.82 -0.43
CA PHE A 67 4.53 10.25 -0.89
C PHE A 67 5.55 9.11 -0.80
N THR A 68 5.52 8.33 0.29
CA THR A 68 6.42 7.20 0.49
C THR A 68 6.31 6.17 -0.63
N TYR A 69 5.11 5.68 -0.97
CA TYR A 69 5.00 4.68 -2.04
C TYR A 69 5.27 5.25 -3.43
N LEU A 70 5.02 6.55 -3.67
CA LEU A 70 5.43 7.18 -4.93
C LEU A 70 6.96 7.21 -5.02
N LYS A 71 7.65 7.55 -3.94
CA LYS A 71 9.11 7.47 -3.88
C LYS A 71 9.61 6.04 -4.06
N THR A 72 8.95 5.04 -3.47
CA THR A 72 9.25 3.62 -3.70
C THR A 72 9.19 3.26 -5.19
N ILE A 73 8.18 3.73 -5.94
CA ILE A 73 8.10 3.49 -7.40
C ILE A 73 9.37 3.98 -8.11
N PHE A 74 9.83 5.20 -7.80
CA PHE A 74 11.03 5.76 -8.41
C PHE A 74 12.31 5.03 -7.99
N GLU A 75 12.44 4.61 -6.73
CA GLU A 75 13.57 3.80 -6.28
C GLU A 75 13.60 2.43 -6.95
N LEU A 76 12.44 1.77 -7.08
CA LEU A 76 12.37 0.47 -7.73
C LEU A 76 12.70 0.55 -9.23
N HIS A 77 12.29 1.65 -9.89
CA HIS A 77 12.75 1.96 -11.24
C HIS A 77 14.27 2.13 -11.31
N ARG A 78 14.83 2.97 -10.43
CA ARG A 78 16.25 3.32 -10.42
C ARG A 78 17.16 2.12 -10.14
N LEU A 79 16.77 1.26 -9.20
CA LEU A 79 17.62 0.19 -8.70
C LEU A 79 17.39 -1.16 -9.39
N PHE A 80 16.15 -1.45 -9.75
CA PHE A 80 15.77 -2.76 -10.31
C PHE A 80 15.27 -2.68 -11.76
N GLY A 81 15.19 -1.48 -12.35
CA GLY A 81 14.68 -1.29 -13.71
C GLY A 81 13.19 -1.56 -13.86
N GLN A 82 12.44 -1.71 -12.75
CA GLN A 82 11.02 -1.98 -12.77
C GLN A 82 10.24 -0.74 -13.24
N ASN A 83 9.45 -0.89 -14.31
CA ASN A 83 8.75 0.24 -14.94
C ASN A 83 7.24 0.20 -14.81
N LYS A 84 6.66 -0.94 -14.44
CA LYS A 84 5.22 -1.19 -14.52
C LYS A 84 4.64 -1.37 -13.13
N PHE A 85 3.68 -0.53 -12.78
CA PHE A 85 3.09 -0.45 -11.45
C PHE A 85 1.56 -0.38 -11.53
N ILE A 86 0.89 -0.89 -10.49
CA ILE A 86 -0.55 -0.70 -10.27
C ILE A 86 -0.73 -0.18 -8.85
N ILE A 87 -1.49 0.90 -8.68
CA ILE A 87 -1.95 1.36 -7.36
C ILE A 87 -3.45 1.01 -7.22
N VAL A 88 -3.77 0.15 -6.25
CA VAL A 88 -5.13 -0.28 -5.94
C VAL A 88 -5.61 0.40 -4.67
N LEU A 89 -6.73 1.12 -4.79
CA LEU A 89 -7.30 1.96 -3.74
C LEU A 89 -8.71 1.50 -3.39
N PRO A 90 -9.18 1.67 -2.15
CA PRO A 90 -10.50 1.15 -1.77
C PRO A 90 -11.64 2.07 -2.23
N ARG A 91 -11.35 3.35 -2.51
CA ARG A 91 -12.38 4.37 -2.79
C ARG A 91 -11.92 5.38 -3.84
N VAL A 92 -12.89 5.87 -4.62
CA VAL A 92 -12.66 6.89 -5.68
C VAL A 92 -12.12 8.19 -5.10
N ALA A 93 -12.56 8.62 -3.91
CA ALA A 93 -12.07 9.84 -3.27
C ALA A 93 -10.56 9.78 -2.97
N ILE A 94 -10.09 8.65 -2.42
CA ILE A 94 -8.66 8.41 -2.16
C ILE A 94 -7.90 8.42 -3.48
N LYS A 95 -8.44 7.77 -4.51
CA LYS A 95 -7.87 7.76 -5.87
C LYS A 95 -7.67 9.14 -6.47
N LEU A 96 -8.63 10.05 -6.33
CA LEU A 96 -8.45 11.42 -6.78
C LEU A 96 -7.34 12.15 -6.00
N GLY A 97 -7.24 11.90 -4.69
CA GLY A 97 -6.15 12.39 -3.85
C GLY A 97 -4.77 11.90 -4.30
N VAL A 98 -4.63 10.63 -4.66
CA VAL A 98 -3.37 10.06 -5.18
C VAL A 98 -2.98 10.67 -6.54
N ILE A 99 -3.94 10.80 -7.46
CA ILE A 99 -3.72 11.47 -8.75
C ILE A 99 -3.26 12.92 -8.54
N GLN A 100 -3.86 13.64 -7.60
CA GLN A 100 -3.45 14.99 -7.27
C GLN A 100 -2.02 15.02 -6.68
N ASN A 101 -1.68 14.08 -5.81
CA ASN A 101 -0.31 13.96 -5.27
C ASN A 101 0.73 13.71 -6.37
N ILE A 102 0.45 12.82 -7.33
CA ILE A 102 1.34 12.58 -8.48
C ILE A 102 1.57 13.86 -9.28
N ARG A 103 0.52 14.65 -9.51
CA ARG A 103 0.65 15.94 -10.21
C ARG A 103 1.46 16.96 -9.42
N LEU A 104 1.22 17.08 -8.12
CA LEU A 104 1.92 18.04 -7.25
C LEU A 104 3.40 17.70 -7.06
N THR A 105 3.73 16.42 -7.04
CA THR A 105 5.10 15.92 -6.80
C THR A 105 5.90 15.72 -8.09
N LYS A 106 5.31 16.00 -9.27
CA LYS A 106 5.95 15.79 -10.58
C LYS A 106 7.33 16.43 -10.69
N GLU A 107 7.44 17.72 -10.42
CA GLU A 107 8.70 18.46 -10.51
C GLU A 107 9.71 18.01 -9.45
N TYR A 108 9.22 17.67 -8.25
CA TYR A 108 10.07 17.16 -7.19
C TYR A 108 10.76 15.85 -7.61
N PHE A 109 9.98 14.87 -8.08
CA PHE A 109 10.54 13.58 -8.50
C PHE A 109 11.35 13.69 -9.79
N TYR A 110 10.99 14.60 -10.71
CA TYR A 110 11.83 14.84 -11.88
C TYR A 110 13.20 15.40 -11.49
N ASN A 111 13.25 16.34 -10.53
CA ASN A 111 14.54 16.87 -10.06
C ASN A 111 15.38 15.80 -9.35
N GLU A 112 14.76 14.93 -8.54
CA GLU A 112 15.48 13.87 -7.80
C GLU A 112 15.91 12.70 -8.69
N TYR A 113 15.09 12.27 -9.64
CA TYR A 113 15.29 11.02 -10.41
C TYR A 113 15.52 11.24 -11.92
N GLN A 114 15.33 12.46 -12.44
CA GLN A 114 15.38 12.78 -13.88
C GLN A 114 14.45 11.89 -14.70
N ARG A 115 13.28 11.59 -14.14
CA ARG A 115 12.26 10.68 -14.71
C ARG A 115 10.85 11.18 -14.40
N HIS A 116 9.94 10.96 -15.34
CA HIS A 116 8.50 11.19 -15.14
C HIS A 116 7.79 9.87 -14.85
N LEU A 117 6.74 9.95 -14.03
CA LEU A 117 5.80 8.86 -13.80
C LEU A 117 4.54 9.13 -14.62
N ASP A 118 4.34 8.37 -15.69
CA ASP A 118 3.11 8.40 -16.46
C ASP A 118 2.02 7.68 -15.65
N PHE A 119 0.82 8.24 -15.55
CA PHE A 119 -0.29 7.59 -14.84
C PHE A 119 -1.52 7.41 -15.72
N ILE A 120 -2.22 6.30 -15.52
CA ILE A 120 -3.47 5.97 -16.19
C ILE A 120 -4.57 5.86 -15.12
N ASN A 121 -5.58 6.72 -15.22
CA ASN A 121 -6.75 6.73 -14.36
C ASN A 121 -7.79 5.71 -14.86
N TYR A 122 -7.65 4.44 -14.50
CA TYR A 122 -8.58 3.39 -14.94
C TYR A 122 -9.83 3.28 -14.04
N PRO A 123 -11.07 3.32 -14.56
CA PRO A 123 -11.45 3.13 -15.97
C PRO A 123 -11.68 4.40 -16.80
N LYS A 124 -11.42 5.59 -16.26
CA LYS A 124 -11.72 6.87 -16.93
C LYS A 124 -10.97 7.06 -18.25
N ASP A 125 -9.68 6.71 -18.29
CA ASP A 125 -8.82 6.95 -19.46
C ASP A 125 -8.97 5.86 -20.54
N GLY A 126 -9.86 4.88 -20.34
CA GLY A 126 -10.15 3.82 -21.31
C GLY A 126 -9.05 2.76 -21.44
N LEU A 127 -9.29 1.78 -22.32
CA LEU A 127 -8.34 0.68 -22.55
C LEU A 127 -7.20 1.10 -23.47
N ASP A 128 -7.42 1.97 -24.46
CA ASP A 128 -6.38 2.40 -25.41
C ASP A 128 -5.15 3.01 -24.71
N CYS A 129 -5.36 3.79 -23.65
CA CYS A 129 -4.26 4.29 -22.81
C CYS A 129 -3.50 3.15 -22.11
N ILE A 130 -4.18 2.08 -21.68
CA ILE A 130 -3.51 0.89 -21.13
C ILE A 130 -2.64 0.23 -22.21
N HIS A 131 -3.16 0.05 -23.43
CA HIS A 131 -2.38 -0.55 -24.51
C HIS A 131 -1.16 0.30 -24.85
N ASN A 132 -1.36 1.58 -25.10
CA ASN A 132 -0.31 2.47 -25.61
C ASN A 132 0.70 2.86 -24.54
N ASP A 133 0.24 3.25 -23.35
CA ASP A 133 1.10 3.85 -22.32
C ASP A 133 1.58 2.86 -21.26
N PHE A 134 0.92 1.71 -21.12
CA PHE A 134 1.32 0.68 -20.17
C PHE A 134 1.92 -0.56 -20.84
N ILE A 135 1.18 -1.23 -21.74
CA ILE A 135 1.57 -2.52 -22.30
C ILE A 135 2.67 -2.34 -23.37
N ASN A 136 2.47 -1.44 -24.34
CA ASN A 136 3.38 -1.26 -25.48
C ASN A 136 4.48 -0.22 -25.23
N SER A 137 4.49 0.39 -24.05
CA SER A 137 5.48 1.40 -23.66
C SER A 137 6.53 0.83 -22.71
N SER A 138 7.78 1.28 -22.83
CA SER A 138 8.85 1.02 -21.86
C SER A 138 8.94 2.08 -20.76
N ARG A 139 8.13 3.14 -20.82
CA ARG A 139 8.14 4.24 -19.85
C ARG A 139 7.75 3.77 -18.44
N LEU A 140 8.24 4.48 -17.44
CA LEU A 140 7.81 4.34 -16.05
C LEU A 140 6.34 4.76 -15.95
N SER A 141 5.45 3.80 -15.71
CA SER A 141 4.01 4.00 -15.80
C SER A 141 3.25 3.29 -14.68
N VAL A 142 2.21 3.94 -14.16
CA VAL A 142 1.33 3.40 -13.12
C VAL A 142 -0.14 3.42 -13.53
N ILE A 143 -0.82 2.28 -13.38
CA ILE A 143 -2.29 2.22 -13.47
C ILE A 143 -2.84 2.52 -12.08
N ILE A 144 -3.71 3.52 -11.96
CA ILE A 144 -4.36 3.89 -10.70
C ILE A 144 -5.82 3.48 -10.78
N THR A 145 -6.21 2.59 -9.87
CA THR A 145 -7.55 2.01 -9.89
C THR A 145 -8.13 1.76 -8.51
N THR A 146 -9.38 1.33 -8.50
CA THR A 146 -10.11 0.92 -7.31
C THR A 146 -10.48 -0.55 -7.37
N ASN A 147 -10.86 -1.15 -6.25
CA ASN A 147 -11.40 -2.52 -6.20
C ASN A 147 -12.52 -2.79 -7.23
N SER A 148 -13.31 -1.77 -7.59
CA SER A 148 -14.37 -1.87 -8.60
C SER A 148 -13.88 -2.31 -9.98
N ALA A 149 -12.61 -2.08 -10.33
CA ALA A 149 -12.01 -2.54 -11.59
C ALA A 149 -11.95 -4.06 -11.72
N PHE A 150 -11.93 -4.77 -10.58
CA PHE A 150 -11.90 -6.23 -10.54
C PHE A 150 -13.31 -6.84 -10.48
N ASN A 151 -14.34 -6.03 -10.29
CA ASN A 151 -15.71 -6.52 -10.21
C ASN A 151 -16.23 -6.95 -11.60
N SER A 152 -16.77 -8.16 -11.66
CA SER A 152 -17.28 -8.85 -12.86
C SER A 152 -18.33 -8.11 -13.70
N LYS A 153 -18.91 -7.01 -13.20
CA LYS A 153 -19.88 -6.19 -13.94
C LYS A 153 -19.23 -5.35 -15.05
N ASP A 154 -17.95 -4.98 -14.91
CA ASP A 154 -17.23 -4.18 -15.90
C ASP A 154 -16.27 -5.06 -16.72
N ARG A 155 -16.84 -5.90 -17.60
CA ARG A 155 -16.11 -6.97 -18.32
C ARG A 155 -15.11 -6.48 -19.38
N ARG A 156 -15.02 -5.17 -19.67
CA ARG A 156 -14.28 -4.68 -20.84
C ARG A 156 -12.81 -5.10 -20.82
N ILE A 157 -12.13 -4.96 -19.68
CA ILE A 157 -10.71 -5.34 -19.52
C ILE A 157 -10.44 -6.85 -19.59
N ASN A 158 -11.48 -7.68 -19.40
CA ASN A 158 -11.41 -9.14 -19.43
C ASN A 158 -11.93 -9.73 -20.76
N LYS A 159 -12.43 -8.90 -21.68
CA LYS A 159 -12.89 -9.37 -23.00
C LYS A 159 -11.69 -9.62 -23.91
N GLN A 160 -11.91 -10.48 -24.89
CA GLN A 160 -10.95 -10.72 -25.95
C GLN A 160 -10.66 -9.43 -26.70
N ASP A 161 -9.38 -9.18 -26.89
CA ASP A 161 -8.86 -7.93 -27.43
C ASP A 161 -7.96 -8.22 -28.62
N GLU A 162 -8.45 -7.89 -29.81
CA GLU A 162 -7.76 -8.15 -31.08
C GLU A 162 -6.51 -7.27 -31.26
N ASN A 163 -6.38 -6.18 -30.49
CA ASN A 163 -5.24 -5.27 -30.57
C ASN A 163 -3.99 -5.79 -29.85
N LEU A 164 -4.10 -6.91 -29.11
CA LEU A 164 -2.97 -7.52 -28.42
C LEU A 164 -2.48 -8.76 -29.17
N LEU A 165 -1.33 -8.64 -29.81
CA LEU A 165 -0.65 -9.74 -30.51
C LEU A 165 -0.43 -10.93 -29.58
N GLY A 166 -1.29 -11.95 -29.69
CA GLY A 166 -1.17 -13.22 -28.97
C GLY A 166 -1.74 -13.24 -27.54
N MET A 167 -2.37 -12.17 -27.05
CA MET A 167 -2.97 -12.15 -25.71
C MET A 167 -4.50 -12.17 -25.79
N ARG A 168 -5.14 -12.87 -24.86
CA ARG A 168 -6.59 -13.09 -24.84
C ARG A 168 -7.37 -11.97 -24.18
N SER A 169 -6.73 -10.99 -23.54
CA SER A 169 -7.41 -9.81 -22.97
C SER A 169 -6.43 -8.72 -22.56
N THR A 170 -6.91 -7.48 -22.41
CA THR A 170 -6.15 -6.37 -21.82
C THR A 170 -5.59 -6.73 -20.44
N TRP A 171 -6.35 -7.46 -19.63
CA TRP A 171 -5.91 -7.92 -18.32
C TRP A 171 -4.70 -8.85 -18.39
N GLU A 172 -4.69 -9.80 -19.32
CA GLU A 172 -3.55 -10.68 -19.55
C GLU A 172 -2.33 -9.88 -20.01
N GLY A 173 -2.52 -8.86 -20.83
CA GLY A 173 -1.44 -7.95 -21.21
C GLY A 173 -0.85 -7.16 -20.05
N ILE A 174 -1.69 -6.72 -19.10
CA ILE A 174 -1.21 -6.11 -17.85
C ILE A 174 -0.43 -7.14 -17.02
N ALA A 175 -0.99 -8.33 -16.80
CA ALA A 175 -0.36 -9.38 -15.99
C ALA A 175 0.99 -9.84 -16.57
N ASN A 176 1.10 -9.94 -17.89
CA ASN A 176 2.33 -10.30 -18.60
C ASN A 176 3.46 -9.28 -18.42
N LYS A 177 3.13 -8.03 -18.06
CA LYS A 177 4.13 -7.00 -17.72
C LYS A 177 4.66 -7.12 -16.29
N LYS A 178 4.18 -8.10 -15.51
CA LYS A 178 4.63 -8.40 -14.15
C LYS A 178 4.75 -7.13 -13.30
N PRO A 179 3.66 -6.34 -13.18
CA PRO A 179 3.74 -5.06 -12.50
C PRO A 179 3.99 -5.26 -11.00
N VAL A 180 4.55 -4.26 -10.34
CA VAL A 180 4.50 -4.21 -8.87
C VAL A 180 3.15 -3.61 -8.47
N VAL A 181 2.43 -4.30 -7.58
CA VAL A 181 1.11 -3.91 -7.13
C VAL A 181 1.21 -3.25 -5.77
N ILE A 182 0.95 -1.96 -5.72
CA ILE A 182 0.84 -1.19 -4.49
C ILE A 182 -0.62 -1.17 -4.04
N ILE A 183 -0.87 -1.59 -2.81
CA ILE A 183 -2.19 -1.58 -2.18
C ILE A 183 -2.20 -0.53 -1.08
N ASP A 184 -3.15 0.41 -1.15
CA ASP A 184 -3.38 1.40 -0.07
C ASP A 184 -4.61 0.97 0.74
N GLU A 185 -4.49 1.00 2.06
CA GLU A 185 -5.51 0.59 3.03
C GLU A 185 -6.04 -0.84 2.78
N PRO A 186 -5.18 -1.88 2.89
CA PRO A 186 -5.51 -3.27 2.54
C PRO A 186 -6.72 -3.83 3.31
N HIS A 187 -6.98 -3.37 4.54
CA HIS A 187 -8.13 -3.79 5.34
C HIS A 187 -9.49 -3.43 4.71
N LEU A 188 -9.52 -2.47 3.78
CA LEU A 188 -10.74 -2.06 3.05
C LEU A 188 -10.94 -2.82 1.74
N LEU A 189 -9.93 -3.54 1.25
CA LEU A 189 -10.02 -4.34 0.03
C LEU A 189 -10.61 -5.73 0.32
N LYS A 190 -11.93 -5.77 0.51
CA LYS A 190 -12.69 -7.00 0.74
C LYS A 190 -13.44 -7.45 -0.52
N GLY A 191 -13.87 -8.72 -0.53
CA GLY A 191 -14.74 -9.29 -1.56
C GLY A 191 -14.07 -10.33 -2.46
N SER A 192 -14.84 -11.34 -2.85
CA SER A 192 -14.37 -12.46 -3.69
C SER A 192 -13.91 -12.01 -5.08
N GLU A 193 -14.55 -10.99 -5.65
CA GLU A 193 -14.17 -10.41 -6.94
C GLU A 193 -12.78 -9.76 -6.90
N THR A 194 -12.53 -8.91 -5.89
CA THR A 194 -11.22 -8.28 -5.67
C THR A 194 -10.14 -9.34 -5.50
N LYS A 195 -10.38 -10.35 -4.64
CA LYS A 195 -9.45 -11.47 -4.44
C LYS A 195 -9.14 -12.20 -5.74
N ARG A 196 -10.17 -12.55 -6.52
CA ARG A 196 -10.01 -13.22 -7.83
C ARG A 196 -9.27 -12.36 -8.84
N GLY A 197 -9.50 -11.05 -8.84
CA GLY A 197 -8.81 -10.11 -9.70
C GLY A 197 -7.31 -10.01 -9.38
N LEU A 198 -6.97 -9.85 -8.10
CA LEU A 198 -5.59 -9.81 -7.63
C LEU A 198 -4.88 -11.16 -7.83
N ALA A 199 -5.59 -12.29 -7.71
CA ALA A 199 -5.04 -13.63 -7.95
C ALA A 199 -4.54 -13.84 -9.39
N LYS A 200 -5.02 -13.04 -10.36
CA LYS A 200 -4.50 -13.07 -11.74
C LYS A 200 -3.15 -12.36 -11.90
N LEU A 201 -2.65 -11.72 -10.84
CA LEU A 201 -1.35 -11.06 -10.76
C LEU A 201 -0.40 -11.87 -9.87
N ASP A 202 -0.53 -13.19 -9.87
CA ASP A 202 0.25 -14.15 -9.07
C ASP A 202 1.78 -14.00 -9.24
N LYS A 203 2.23 -13.60 -10.43
CA LYS A 203 3.65 -13.33 -10.74
C LYS A 203 4.16 -11.96 -10.30
N SER A 204 3.27 -11.12 -9.75
CA SER A 204 3.58 -9.76 -9.32
C SER A 204 4.07 -9.73 -7.87
N LEU A 205 4.91 -8.75 -7.56
CA LEU A 205 5.20 -8.38 -6.17
C LEU A 205 4.10 -7.44 -5.66
N PHE A 206 3.62 -7.68 -4.45
CA PHE A 206 2.67 -6.82 -3.75
C PHE A 206 3.37 -6.00 -2.67
N ILE A 207 3.06 -4.71 -2.58
CA ILE A 207 3.52 -3.85 -1.48
C ILE A 207 2.29 -3.20 -0.86
N ARG A 208 1.96 -3.56 0.38
CA ARG A 208 0.73 -3.09 1.05
C ARG A 208 1.07 -2.02 2.08
N PHE A 209 0.52 -0.83 1.90
CA PHE A 209 0.65 0.30 2.82
C PHE A 209 -0.66 0.47 3.60
N GLY A 210 -0.58 0.53 4.92
CA GLY A 210 -1.76 0.77 5.74
C GLY A 210 -1.42 1.11 7.19
N ALA A 211 -2.33 1.81 7.86
CA ALA A 211 -2.30 1.91 9.33
C ALA A 211 -2.97 0.69 9.98
N THR A 212 -3.88 0.04 9.25
CA THR A 212 -4.63 -1.12 9.70
C THR A 212 -4.61 -2.20 8.62
N PHE A 213 -4.43 -3.45 9.05
CA PHE A 213 -4.40 -4.62 8.19
C PHE A 213 -5.60 -5.54 8.45
N PRO A 214 -6.00 -6.37 7.48
CA PRO A 214 -7.00 -7.42 7.71
C PRO A 214 -6.62 -8.30 8.91
N THR A 215 -7.61 -8.79 9.64
CA THR A 215 -7.39 -9.66 10.82
C THR A 215 -7.59 -11.14 10.49
N ASP A 216 -8.02 -11.47 9.27
CA ASP A 216 -8.14 -12.87 8.85
C ASP A 216 -6.75 -13.50 8.63
N SER A 217 -6.62 -14.79 8.95
CA SER A 217 -5.35 -15.50 8.92
C SER A 217 -4.66 -15.52 7.56
N GLU A 218 -5.43 -15.39 6.47
CA GLU A 218 -4.89 -15.39 5.12
C GLU A 218 -4.30 -14.01 4.75
N ASN A 219 -4.92 -12.90 5.18
CA ASN A 219 -4.56 -11.56 4.73
C ASN A 219 -3.99 -10.65 5.84
N SER A 220 -3.76 -11.20 7.04
CA SER A 220 -3.04 -10.54 8.12
C SER A 220 -1.65 -10.06 7.70
N ILE A 221 -1.10 -9.19 8.54
CA ILE A 221 0.21 -8.59 8.31
C ILE A 221 1.30 -9.67 8.31
N ALA A 222 2.16 -9.65 7.30
CA ALA A 222 3.28 -10.57 7.12
C ALA A 222 4.36 -9.91 6.26
N ASN A 223 5.60 -10.41 6.31
CA ASN A 223 6.71 -9.86 5.54
C ASN A 223 6.86 -8.34 5.72
N LEU A 224 6.77 -7.89 6.97
CA LEU A 224 6.76 -6.47 7.31
C LEU A 224 8.17 -5.89 7.12
N ALA A 225 8.31 -4.89 6.25
CA ALA A 225 9.59 -4.20 6.04
C ALA A 225 9.72 -2.95 6.93
N TYR A 226 8.61 -2.38 7.38
CA TYR A 226 8.62 -1.14 8.14
C TYR A 226 7.37 -0.99 8.99
N ALA A 227 7.52 -0.43 10.20
CA ALA A 227 6.44 -0.13 11.11
C ALA A 227 6.59 1.26 11.74
N LEU A 228 5.60 2.11 11.53
CA LEU A 228 5.36 3.37 12.22
C LEU A 228 3.89 3.38 12.66
N ASP A 229 3.63 2.78 13.82
CA ASP A 229 2.30 2.67 14.39
C ASP A 229 1.82 3.98 15.05
N SER A 230 0.57 3.98 15.54
CA SER A 230 -0.03 5.17 16.15
C SER A 230 0.77 5.68 17.36
N LYS A 231 1.35 4.75 18.14
CA LYS A 231 2.13 5.08 19.33
C LYS A 231 3.45 5.73 18.93
N ALA A 232 4.22 5.09 18.05
CA ALA A 232 5.47 5.62 17.55
C ALA A 232 5.27 6.95 16.80
N ALA A 233 4.19 7.10 16.02
CA ALA A 233 3.87 8.36 15.35
C ALA A 233 3.55 9.48 16.35
N PHE A 234 2.85 9.16 17.45
CA PHE A 234 2.54 10.10 18.52
C PHE A 234 3.80 10.48 19.32
N ASP A 235 4.59 9.49 19.74
CA ASP A 235 5.82 9.68 20.53
C ASP A 235 6.84 10.53 19.76
N ASN A 236 6.94 10.34 18.44
CA ASN A 236 7.80 11.12 17.54
C ASN A 236 7.17 12.45 17.08
N ARG A 237 6.00 12.84 17.63
CA ARG A 237 5.28 14.10 17.30
C ARG A 237 4.97 14.29 15.81
N LEU A 238 4.78 13.18 15.08
CA LEU A 238 4.46 13.18 13.65
C LEU A 238 2.98 13.45 13.38
N VAL A 239 2.13 13.24 14.39
CA VAL A 239 0.67 13.45 14.31
C VAL A 239 0.19 14.34 15.45
N LYS A 240 -0.95 15.04 15.25
CA LYS A 240 -1.53 15.92 16.27
C LYS A 240 -2.14 15.12 17.41
N LYS A 241 -2.02 15.64 18.64
CA LYS A 241 -2.72 15.13 19.81
C LYS A 241 -4.22 15.36 19.67
N ILE A 242 -5.02 14.32 19.89
CA ILE A 242 -6.47 14.44 19.97
C ILE A 242 -6.83 14.75 21.44
N GLY A 243 -7.50 15.88 21.68
CA GLY A 243 -8.17 16.16 22.94
C GLY A 243 -9.60 15.67 22.86
N VAL A 244 -9.96 14.67 23.67
CA VAL A 244 -11.36 14.21 23.77
C VAL A 244 -12.05 15.09 24.80
N SER A 245 -13.02 15.90 24.37
CA SER A 245 -13.91 16.62 25.26
C SER A 245 -15.25 15.91 25.27
N THR A 246 -15.54 15.19 26.36
CA THR A 246 -16.86 14.57 26.56
C THR A 246 -17.82 15.67 27.02
N VAL A 247 -18.87 15.93 26.25
CA VAL A 247 -19.97 16.81 26.68
C VAL A 247 -20.99 15.94 27.37
N PHE A 248 -21.12 16.08 28.69
CA PHE A 248 -22.19 15.44 29.44
C PHE A 248 -23.42 16.36 29.46
N ASP A 249 -24.60 15.81 29.17
CA ASP A 249 -25.85 16.53 29.39
C ASP A 249 -26.10 16.64 30.90
N ALA A 250 -26.45 17.84 31.38
CA ALA A 250 -26.53 18.15 32.81
C ALA A 250 -27.54 17.28 33.61
N ASN A 251 -28.40 16.51 32.93
CA ASN A 251 -29.37 15.61 33.54
C ASN A 251 -28.83 14.18 33.82
N GLU A 252 -27.62 13.82 33.37
CA GLU A 252 -27.02 12.50 33.62
C GLU A 252 -25.94 12.51 34.72
N MET A 253 -25.73 13.66 35.37
CA MET A 253 -24.68 13.83 36.40
C MET A 253 -24.98 13.13 37.74
N SER A 254 -26.14 12.49 37.91
CA SER A 254 -26.51 11.85 39.18
C SER A 254 -26.03 10.42 39.37
N ASN A 255 -25.50 9.76 38.32
CA ASN A 255 -25.24 8.31 38.38
C ASN A 255 -23.78 7.89 38.10
N ILE A 256 -22.83 8.82 38.00
CA ILE A 256 -21.41 8.48 37.75
C ILE A 256 -20.62 8.65 39.05
N GLU A 257 -20.49 7.56 39.82
CA GLU A 257 -19.50 7.44 40.89
C GLU A 257 -18.17 6.93 40.31
N VAL A 258 -17.13 7.77 40.37
CA VAL A 258 -15.75 7.34 40.10
C VAL A 258 -15.29 6.48 41.27
N LYS A 259 -15.38 5.15 41.13
CA LYS A 259 -15.02 4.23 42.22
C LYS A 259 -13.53 3.99 42.39
N ASN A 260 -12.70 4.18 41.35
CA ASN A 260 -11.25 4.04 41.45
C ASN A 260 -10.53 4.78 40.31
N ILE A 261 -9.43 5.47 40.65
CA ILE A 261 -8.45 5.99 39.68
C ILE A 261 -7.18 5.15 39.84
N VAL A 262 -6.89 4.29 38.86
CA VAL A 262 -5.64 3.52 38.82
C VAL A 262 -4.66 4.26 37.92
N ARG A 263 -3.56 4.77 38.50
CA ARG A 263 -2.40 5.21 37.73
C ARG A 263 -1.64 3.97 37.27
N GLY A 264 -1.71 3.67 35.98
CA GLY A 264 -1.09 2.48 35.40
C GLY A 264 0.41 2.64 35.24
N ASP A 265 1.17 2.21 36.24
CA ASP A 265 2.47 1.57 35.99
C ASP A 265 2.25 0.06 36.15
N SER A 266 2.50 -0.69 35.07
CA SER A 266 2.30 -2.13 34.86
C SER A 266 0.84 -2.62 34.69
N PHE A 267 0.51 -3.08 33.47
CA PHE A 267 -0.74 -3.74 33.13
C PHE A 267 -0.50 -5.26 33.09
N ASP A 268 -1.22 -6.02 33.93
CA ASP A 268 -1.20 -7.50 33.97
C ASP A 268 -2.24 -8.06 32.97
N PRO A 269 -1.84 -8.89 31.99
CA PRO A 269 -2.73 -9.40 30.94
C PRO A 269 -3.82 -10.38 31.41
N SER A 270 -3.78 -10.84 32.66
CA SER A 270 -4.69 -11.88 33.17
C SER A 270 -6.11 -11.39 33.54
N SER A 271 -6.36 -10.08 33.58
CA SER A 271 -7.63 -9.51 34.08
C SER A 271 -8.71 -9.26 33.03
N ALA A 272 -8.49 -9.56 31.75
CA ALA A 272 -9.50 -9.33 30.71
C ALA A 272 -10.54 -10.47 30.65
N LYS A 273 -11.65 -10.34 31.39
CA LYS A 273 -12.84 -11.16 31.14
C LYS A 273 -13.66 -10.57 29.98
N VAL A 274 -13.86 -11.39 28.96
CA VAL A 274 -14.83 -11.15 27.89
C VAL A 274 -16.23 -11.32 28.49
N MET A 275 -17.05 -10.26 28.46
CA MET A 275 -18.48 -10.37 28.68
C MET A 275 -19.15 -10.73 27.35
N SER A 276 -19.90 -11.82 27.38
CA SER A 276 -20.75 -12.37 26.30
C SER A 276 -21.85 -11.42 25.86
#